data_AF-A0A7J6R500-F1
#
_entry.id   AF-A0A7J6R500-F1
#
_cell.length_a   1.000
_cell.length_b   1.000
_cell.length_c   1.000
_cell.angle_alpha   90.00
_cell.angle_beta   90.00
_cell.angle_gamma   90.00
#
_symmetry.space_group_name_H-M   'P 1'
#
loop_
_entity.id
_entity.type
_entity.pdbx_description
1 polymer ?
#
loop_
_entity_poly.entity_id
_entity_poly.type
_entity_poly.pdbx_seq_one_letter_code
_entity_poly.pdbx_strand_id
1 'polypeptide(L)'
;MLADVHSTRVLEPGELLPWGSVVPPRDIPGPRNKPEAWKLSPEQHAQLLEEYLPSEGVKVVKARSKAHKLLALYCRKKDWHLWQAAMDHFHHHNIPADEVTFSLMIFGYIMCPKHPGLNMAHSVLEEMKQCGFVHPTVVKFH
;
A
#
# COMPACT_ATOMS: atom_id res chain seq x y z
N MET A 1 -31.05 12.59 28.87
CA MET A 1 -31.04 11.14 29.14
C MET A 1 -29.79 10.59 28.46
N LEU A 2 -28.82 10.14 29.25
CA LEU A 2 -27.52 9.62 28.78
C LEU A 2 -27.76 8.25 28.12
N ALA A 3 -27.44 8.13 26.83
CA ALA A 3 -27.46 6.84 26.15
C ALA A 3 -26.20 6.06 26.53
N ASP A 4 -26.41 4.84 27.02
CA ASP A 4 -25.42 3.90 27.50
C ASP A 4 -24.62 3.33 26.32
N VAL A 5 -23.35 3.74 26.14
CA VAL A 5 -22.53 3.44 24.94
C VAL A 5 -21.78 2.10 25.06
N HIS A 6 -22.05 1.28 26.08
CA HIS A 6 -21.22 0.08 26.37
C HIS A 6 -21.98 -1.25 26.33
N SER A 7 -23.04 -1.34 25.52
CA SER A 7 -23.65 -2.65 25.22
C SER A 7 -22.84 -3.39 24.15
N THR A 8 -21.90 -4.24 24.56
CA THR A 8 -21.25 -5.25 23.70
C THR A 8 -22.24 -6.37 23.38
N ARG A 9 -23.32 -6.03 22.67
CA ARG A 9 -24.24 -7.03 22.13
C ARG A 9 -23.64 -7.58 20.83
N VAL A 10 -23.40 -8.89 20.82
CA VAL A 10 -23.02 -9.61 19.59
C VAL A 10 -24.26 -9.65 18.69
N LEU A 11 -24.10 -9.20 17.45
CA LEU A 11 -25.16 -9.22 16.44
C LEU A 11 -25.36 -10.64 15.91
N GLU A 12 -26.62 -11.06 15.76
CA GLU A 12 -26.96 -12.39 15.28
C GLU A 12 -27.10 -12.43 13.74
N PRO A 13 -26.76 -13.56 13.10
CA PRO A 13 -26.96 -13.72 11.65
C PRO A 13 -28.43 -13.47 11.26
N GLY A 14 -28.66 -12.64 10.24
CA GLY A 14 -30.01 -12.26 9.80
C GLY A 14 -30.58 -11.00 10.46
N GLU A 15 -29.90 -10.40 11.44
CA GLU A 15 -30.37 -9.16 12.07
C GLU A 15 -30.27 -7.97 11.09
N LEU A 16 -31.31 -7.13 11.04
CA LEU A 16 -31.34 -5.94 10.20
C LEU A 16 -30.62 -4.79 10.91
N LEU A 17 -29.56 -4.28 10.30
CA LEU A 17 -28.77 -3.19 10.83
C LEU A 17 -29.49 -1.84 10.62
N PRO A 18 -29.20 -0.81 11.45
CA PRO A 18 -29.86 0.50 11.37
C PRO A 18 -29.75 1.21 10.02
N TRP A 19 -28.76 0.83 9.19
CA TRP A 19 -28.54 1.34 7.84
C TRP A 19 -29.05 0.38 6.74
N GLY A 20 -29.94 -0.55 7.08
CA GLY A 20 -30.70 -1.38 6.12
C GLY A 20 -29.99 -2.61 5.58
N SER A 21 -28.77 -2.92 6.04
CA SER A 21 -28.06 -4.15 5.68
C SER A 21 -28.41 -5.30 6.62
N VAL A 22 -28.42 -6.53 6.13
CA VAL A 22 -28.64 -7.74 6.95
C VAL A 22 -27.28 -8.29 7.40
N VAL A 23 -27.15 -8.71 8.65
CA VAL A 23 -25.96 -9.43 9.14
C VAL A 23 -25.82 -10.74 8.35
N PRO A 24 -24.72 -10.95 7.60
CA PRO A 24 -24.57 -12.13 6.78
C PRO A 24 -24.50 -13.42 7.62
N PRO A 25 -24.97 -14.57 7.10
CA PRO A 25 -24.75 -15.88 7.72
C PRO A 25 -23.27 -16.09 8.02
N ARG A 26 -22.93 -16.60 9.21
CA ARG A 26 -21.53 -16.87 9.59
C ARG A 26 -20.86 -17.89 8.66
N ASP A 27 -21.65 -18.72 8.00
CA ASP A 27 -21.22 -19.69 7.01
C ASP A 27 -21.53 -19.19 5.59
N ILE A 28 -20.80 -18.18 5.11
CA ILE A 28 -20.73 -17.95 3.65
C ILE A 28 -19.93 -19.13 3.08
N PRO A 29 -20.51 -20.02 2.25
CA PRO A 29 -19.75 -21.09 1.65
C PRO A 29 -18.85 -20.48 0.57
N GLY A 30 -17.65 -20.05 0.98
CA GLY A 30 -16.56 -19.84 0.05
C GLY A 30 -16.20 -21.18 -0.63
N PRO A 31 -15.62 -21.17 -1.84
CA PRO A 31 -15.21 -22.40 -2.51
C PRO A 31 -14.35 -23.25 -1.56
N ARG A 32 -14.89 -24.42 -1.18
CA ARG A 32 -14.35 -25.33 -0.15
C ARG A 32 -13.03 -26.03 -0.54
N ASN A 33 -12.54 -25.79 -1.74
CA ASN A 33 -11.27 -26.31 -2.25
C ASN A 33 -10.38 -25.16 -2.70
N LYS A 34 -9.87 -24.37 -1.74
CA LYS A 34 -8.53 -23.83 -1.92
C LYS A 34 -7.57 -24.92 -1.44
N PRO A 35 -6.64 -25.43 -2.26
CA PRO A 35 -5.63 -26.34 -1.75
C PRO A 35 -4.97 -25.63 -0.57
N GLU A 36 -4.99 -26.29 0.59
CA GLU A 36 -4.39 -25.69 1.77
C GLU A 36 -2.93 -25.40 1.43
N ALA A 37 -2.47 -24.18 1.66
CA ALA A 37 -1.17 -23.72 1.18
C ALA A 37 0.02 -24.57 1.68
N TRP A 38 -0.21 -25.51 2.60
CA TRP A 38 0.77 -26.47 3.11
C TRP A 38 0.75 -27.84 2.40
N LYS A 39 -0.21 -28.11 1.51
CA LYS A 39 -0.36 -29.35 0.73
C LYS A 39 0.21 -29.28 -0.69
N LEU A 40 0.68 -28.11 -1.10
CA LEU A 40 1.19 -27.89 -2.45
C LEU A 40 2.59 -28.51 -2.56
N SER A 41 2.93 -29.09 -3.71
CA SER A 41 4.29 -29.56 -3.98
C SER A 41 5.26 -28.38 -4.04
N PRO A 42 6.58 -28.57 -3.83
CA PRO A 42 7.58 -27.51 -3.99
C PRO A 42 7.50 -26.80 -5.34
N GLU A 43 7.15 -27.53 -6.40
CA GLU A 43 6.97 -27.02 -7.76
C GLU A 43 5.70 -26.16 -7.89
N GLN A 44 4.60 -26.58 -7.27
CA GLN A 44 3.36 -25.79 -7.22
C GLN A 44 3.54 -24.53 -6.37
N HIS A 45 4.29 -24.61 -5.27
CA HIS A 45 4.72 -23.45 -4.49
C HIS A 45 5.55 -22.49 -5.35
N ALA A 46 6.53 -23.00 -6.10
CA ALA A 46 7.38 -22.18 -6.96
C ALA A 46 6.58 -21.52 -8.09
N GLN A 47 5.63 -22.25 -8.71
CA GLN A 47 4.72 -21.69 -9.71
C GLN A 47 3.83 -20.60 -9.12
N LEU A 48 3.25 -20.82 -7.94
CA LEU A 48 2.44 -19.80 -7.27
C LEU A 48 3.30 -18.62 -6.84
N LEU A 49 4.55 -18.83 -6.43
CA LEU A 49 5.48 -17.74 -6.13
C LEU A 49 5.80 -16.92 -7.39
N GLU A 50 6.05 -17.55 -8.54
CA GLU A 50 6.27 -16.82 -9.79
C GLU A 50 4.98 -16.15 -10.32
N GLU A 51 3.82 -16.77 -10.10
CA GLU A 51 2.51 -16.25 -10.50
C GLU A 51 2.05 -15.06 -9.63
N TYR A 52 2.23 -15.14 -8.32
CA TYR A 52 1.82 -14.10 -7.37
C TYR A 52 2.91 -13.06 -7.08
N LEU A 53 4.18 -13.43 -7.23
CA LEU A 53 5.35 -12.57 -7.01
C LEU A 53 6.29 -12.71 -8.22
N PRO A 54 5.89 -12.25 -9.42
CA PRO A 54 6.74 -12.31 -10.60
C PRO A 54 8.09 -11.68 -10.25
N SER A 55 9.17 -12.43 -10.46
CA SER A 55 10.45 -12.00 -9.92
C SER A 55 10.87 -10.67 -10.55
N GLU A 56 10.77 -9.59 -9.77
CA GLU A 56 11.32 -8.31 -10.20
C GLU A 56 12.81 -8.52 -10.41
N GLY A 57 13.28 -8.20 -11.62
CA GLY A 57 14.69 -8.40 -11.96
C GLY A 57 15.59 -7.77 -10.90
N VAL A 58 16.55 -8.53 -10.36
CA VAL A 58 17.44 -8.12 -9.24
C VAL A 58 18.05 -6.72 -9.43
N LYS A 59 18.25 -6.28 -10.68
CA LYS A 59 18.71 -4.94 -11.03
C LYS A 59 17.71 -3.83 -10.64
N VAL A 60 16.42 -4.05 -10.89
CA VAL A 60 15.32 -3.13 -10.58
C VAL A 60 15.19 -2.95 -9.07
N VAL A 61 15.15 -4.05 -8.32
CA VAL A 61 15.09 -4.03 -6.84
C VAL A 61 16.27 -3.25 -6.26
N LYS A 62 17.49 -3.51 -6.75
CA LYS A 62 18.70 -2.79 -6.31
C LYS A 62 18.65 -1.30 -6.66
N ALA A 63 18.16 -0.94 -7.84
CA ALA A 63 18.02 0.44 -8.27
C ALA A 63 17.00 1.19 -7.40
N ARG A 64 15.84 0.57 -7.15
CA ARG A 64 14.78 1.11 -6.28
C ARG A 64 15.27 1.32 -4.86
N SER A 65 15.95 0.33 -4.27
CA SER A 65 16.54 0.46 -2.93
C SER A 65 17.56 1.60 -2.82
N LYS A 66 18.37 1.84 -3.86
CA LYS A 66 19.28 2.99 -3.89
C LYS A 66 18.52 4.31 -3.98
N ALA A 67 17.47 4.37 -4.81
CA ALA A 67 16.62 5.54 -4.94
C ALA A 67 15.94 5.89 -3.61
N HIS A 68 15.40 4.91 -2.89
CA HIS A 68 14.81 5.12 -1.56
C HIS A 68 15.78 5.78 -0.58
N LYS A 69 17.03 5.30 -0.54
CA LYS A 69 18.07 5.88 0.33
C LYS A 69 18.33 7.35 -0.01
N LEU A 70 18.39 7.69 -1.29
CA LEU A 70 18.61 9.06 -1.75
C LEU A 70 17.40 9.95 -1.44
N LEU A 71 16.20 9.50 -1.79
CA LEU A 71 14.96 10.23 -1.52
C LEU A 71 14.78 10.50 -0.02
N ALA A 72 14.96 9.49 0.83
CA ALA A 72 14.90 9.65 2.28
C ALA A 72 15.98 10.60 2.83
N LEU A 73 17.20 10.53 2.29
CA LEU A 73 18.28 11.46 2.64
C LEU A 73 17.93 12.90 2.29
N TYR A 74 17.42 13.16 1.09
CA TYR A 74 17.06 14.50 0.64
C TYR A 74 15.84 15.05 1.39
N CYS A 75 14.84 14.21 1.66
CA CYS A 75 13.74 14.55 2.56
C CYS A 75 14.24 15.00 3.94
N ARG A 76 15.18 14.25 4.54
CA ARG A 76 15.78 14.59 5.84
C ARG A 76 16.57 15.89 5.81
N LYS A 77 17.35 16.11 4.75
CA LYS A 77 18.14 17.33 4.54
C LYS A 77 17.31 18.52 4.08
N LYS A 78 16.03 18.31 3.74
CA LYS A 78 15.12 19.30 3.13
C LYS A 78 15.68 19.86 1.81
N ASP A 79 16.46 19.06 1.09
CA ASP A 79 17.01 19.43 -0.21
C ASP A 79 16.01 19.05 -1.31
N TRP A 80 15.03 19.93 -1.52
CA TRP A 80 13.92 19.67 -2.44
C TRP A 80 14.32 19.70 -3.91
N HIS A 81 15.41 20.39 -4.25
CA HIS A 81 15.94 20.42 -5.61
C HIS A 81 16.53 19.05 -5.99
N LEU A 82 17.39 18.50 -5.12
CA LEU A 82 17.93 17.16 -5.33
C LEU A 82 16.87 16.07 -5.20
N TRP A 83 15.89 16.26 -4.33
CA TRP A 83 14.74 15.37 -4.23
C TRP A 83 13.95 15.32 -5.54
N GLN A 84 13.61 16.47 -6.13
CA GLN A 84 12.90 16.53 -7.42
C GLN A 84 13.74 15.90 -8.55
N ALA A 85 15.04 16.22 -8.62
CA ALA A 85 15.92 15.62 -9.63
C ALA A 85 16.01 14.09 -9.49
N ALA A 86 16.01 13.56 -8.24
CA ALA A 86 15.99 12.12 -8.00
C ALA A 86 14.66 11.48 -8.42
N MET A 87 13.53 12.18 -8.21
CA MET A 87 12.21 11.76 -8.68
C MET A 87 12.11 11.74 -10.21
N ASP A 88 12.59 12.78 -10.88
CA ASP A 88 12.61 12.85 -12.34
C ASP A 88 13.45 11.72 -12.93
N HIS A 89 14.61 11.44 -12.33
CA HIS A 89 15.45 10.31 -12.70
C HIS A 89 14.74 8.97 -12.46
N PHE A 90 14.02 8.81 -11.35
CA PHE A 90 13.25 7.61 -11.06
C PHE A 90 12.20 7.33 -12.16
N HIS A 91 11.45 8.35 -12.57
CA HIS A 91 10.47 8.24 -13.67
C HIS A 91 11.13 7.97 -15.03
N HIS A 92 12.21 8.68 -15.39
CA HIS A 92 12.90 8.48 -16.67
C HIS A 92 13.44 7.06 -16.85
N HIS A 93 13.83 6.40 -15.76
CA HIS A 93 14.38 5.04 -15.80
C HIS A 93 13.31 3.94 -15.71
N ASN A 94 12.02 4.29 -15.75
CA ASN A 94 10.90 3.35 -15.68
C ASN A 94 11.04 2.34 -14.52
N ILE A 95 11.57 2.80 -13.38
CA ILE A 95 11.69 1.96 -12.20
C ILE A 95 10.27 1.87 -11.60
N PRO A 96 9.69 0.66 -11.46
CA PRO A 96 8.36 0.50 -10.89
C PRO A 96 8.34 0.97 -9.44
N ALA A 97 7.42 1.89 -9.14
CA ALA A 97 7.19 2.38 -7.79
C ALA A 97 6.58 1.27 -6.91
N ASP A 98 7.03 1.23 -5.66
CA ASP A 98 6.47 0.40 -4.59
C ASP A 98 5.90 1.28 -3.48
N GLU A 99 5.31 0.67 -2.45
CA GLU A 99 4.70 1.38 -1.31
C GLU A 99 5.66 2.41 -0.66
N VAL A 100 6.94 2.07 -0.55
CA VAL A 100 7.97 2.95 0.02
C VAL A 100 8.22 4.14 -0.89
N THR A 101 8.28 3.92 -2.20
CA THR A 101 8.42 4.99 -3.20
C THR A 101 7.24 5.96 -3.11
N PHE A 102 6.01 5.45 -3.13
CA PHE A 102 4.80 6.28 -3.01
C PHE A 102 4.77 7.06 -1.69
N SER A 103 5.15 6.43 -0.58
CA SER A 103 5.21 7.10 0.73
C SER A 103 6.20 8.26 0.75
N LEU A 104 7.39 8.07 0.15
CA LEU A 104 8.42 9.12 0.04
C LEU A 104 7.99 10.23 -0.92
N MET A 105 7.28 9.91 -1.99
CA MET A 105 6.70 10.86 -2.93
C MET A 105 5.67 11.77 -2.25
N ILE A 106 4.68 11.17 -1.58
CA ILE A 106 3.63 11.89 -0.84
C ILE A 106 4.27 12.80 0.21
N PHE A 107 5.21 12.28 1.00
CA PHE A 107 5.91 13.08 2.01
C PHE A 107 6.64 14.27 1.39
N GLY A 108 7.42 14.05 0.32
CA GLY A 108 8.18 15.13 -0.31
C GLY A 108 7.28 16.20 -0.94
N TYR A 109 6.17 15.82 -1.56
CA TYR A 109 5.19 16.77 -2.08
C TYR A 109 4.52 17.60 -0.98
N ILE A 110 4.14 16.98 0.15
CA ILE A 110 3.56 17.71 1.29
C ILE A 110 4.57 18.69 1.91
N MET A 111 5.83 18.27 2.04
CA MET A 111 6.84 19.02 2.77
C MET A 111 7.58 20.06 1.93
N CYS A 112 7.55 19.96 0.59
CA CYS A 112 8.20 20.92 -0.29
C CYS A 112 7.39 22.24 -0.37
N PRO A 113 7.95 23.39 0.06
CA PRO A 113 7.21 24.66 0.09
C PRO A 113 6.89 25.25 -1.29
N LYS A 114 7.54 24.77 -2.36
CA LYS A 114 7.49 25.36 -3.70
C LYS A 114 6.51 24.67 -4.66
N HIS A 115 5.97 23.51 -4.29
CA HIS A 115 5.00 22.80 -5.12
C HIS A 115 3.58 23.04 -4.61
N PRO A 116 2.55 22.88 -5.48
CA PRO A 116 1.16 22.72 -5.03
C PRO A 116 1.03 21.37 -4.30
N GLY A 117 1.61 21.32 -3.10
CA GLY A 117 2.02 20.08 -2.43
C GLY A 117 0.87 19.13 -2.13
N LEU A 118 -0.30 19.68 -1.80
CA LEU A 118 -1.47 18.88 -1.47
C LEU A 118 -2.07 18.19 -2.71
N ASN A 119 -2.22 18.92 -3.82
CA ASN A 119 -2.80 18.36 -5.05
C ASN A 119 -1.93 17.25 -5.61
N MET A 120 -0.61 17.46 -5.67
CA MET A 120 0.33 16.44 -6.13
C MET A 120 0.35 15.22 -5.21
N ALA A 121 0.37 15.43 -3.89
CA ALA A 121 0.30 14.33 -2.93
C ALA A 121 -1.00 13.51 -3.07
N HIS A 122 -2.13 14.17 -3.32
CA HIS A 122 -3.40 13.50 -3.59
C HIS A 122 -3.37 12.69 -4.90
N SER A 123 -2.77 13.24 -5.97
CA SER A 123 -2.60 12.50 -7.23
C SER A 123 -1.76 11.24 -7.03
N VAL A 124 -0.67 11.32 -6.27
CA VAL A 124 0.18 10.17 -5.95
C VAL A 124 -0.55 9.15 -5.09
N LEU A 125 -1.38 9.58 -4.15
CA LEU A 125 -2.22 8.69 -3.35
C LEU A 125 -3.22 7.92 -4.24
N GLU A 126 -3.80 8.59 -5.22
CA GLU A 126 -4.75 7.94 -6.15
C GLU A 126 -4.04 6.95 -7.08
N GLU A 127 -2.86 7.30 -7.58
CA GLU A 127 -1.99 6.39 -8.34
C GLU A 127 -1.62 5.15 -7.50
N MET A 128 -1.23 5.35 -6.24
CA MET A 128 -0.92 4.24 -5.32
C MET A 128 -2.09 3.26 -5.18
N LYS A 129 -3.33 3.77 -5.07
CA LYS A 129 -4.54 2.92 -5.04
C LYS A 129 -4.77 2.18 -6.36
N GLN A 130 -4.56 2.85 -7.50
CA GLN A 130 -4.71 2.25 -8.83
C GLN A 130 -3.72 1.11 -9.05
N CYS A 131 -2.51 1.22 -8.48
CA CYS A 131 -1.51 0.16 -8.46
C CYS A 131 -1.84 -1.00 -7.49
N GLY A 132 -2.97 -0.96 -6.77
CA GLY A 132 -3.38 -2.00 -5.84
C GLY A 132 -2.71 -1.94 -4.46
N PHE A 133 -1.97 -0.86 -4.16
CA PHE A 133 -1.39 -0.64 -2.84
C PHE A 133 -2.41 0.04 -1.94
N VAL A 134 -3.04 -0.74 -1.06
CA VAL A 134 -4.23 -0.30 -0.29
C VAL A 134 -3.87 0.30 1.08
N HIS A 135 -2.62 0.13 1.53
CA HIS A 135 -2.13 0.73 2.77
C HIS A 135 -0.96 1.66 2.47
N PRO A 136 -1.07 2.99 2.66
CA PRO A 136 0.10 3.78 2.95
C PRO A 136 0.70 3.20 4.23
N THR A 137 1.75 2.39 4.09
CA THR A 137 2.47 1.83 5.23
C THR A 137 2.82 3.01 6.12
N VAL A 138 2.47 2.94 7.40
CA VAL A 138 2.84 3.97 8.38
C VAL A 138 4.36 3.93 8.50
N VAL A 139 5.06 4.70 7.66
CA VAL A 139 6.50 4.90 7.77
C VAL A 139 6.70 5.75 9.01
N LYS A 140 6.86 5.10 10.17
CA LYS A 140 7.29 5.77 11.40
C LYS A 140 8.67 6.35 11.15
N PHE A 141 8.73 7.66 10.92
CA PHE A 141 9.95 8.42 11.09
C PHE A 141 10.22 8.58 12.60
N HIS A 142 11.15 7.79 13.13
CA HIS A 142 11.89 8.09 14.36
C HIS A 142 12.94 9.17 14.11
#